data_AF-A0A8T5ISE2-F1
#
_entry.id   AF-A0A8T5ISE2-F1
#
_cell.length_a   1.000
_cell.length_b   1.000
_cell.length_c   1.000
_cell.angle_alpha   90.00
_cell.angle_beta   90.00
_cell.angle_gamma   90.00
#
_symmetry.space_group_name_H-M   'P 1'
#
loop_
_entity.id
_entity.type
_entity.pdbx_description
1 polymer ?
#
loop_
_entity_poly.entity_id
_entity_poly.type
_entity_poly.pdbx_seq_one_letter_code
_entity_poly.pdbx_strand_id
1 'polypeptide(L)'
;MEQYWMSKKFDFVNLRNCLDWYDASSIYIRDCGGIREDGKYSNYGLTKVKDDLEGKTLDFQKDDSGLHIIIDSDKVFHFPLKNYNKGFSLAYDRIEKTGKMIILSHGVDPYDENLPEPRESFLRTVFDNHLMEISFSGRINLKFHSWWHKPHFKYWMIDKP
;
A
#
# COMPACT_ATOMS: atom_id res chain seq x y z
N MET A 1 8.37 -11.20 1.39
CA MET A 1 8.12 -10.01 0.54
C MET A 1 8.57 -8.82 1.34
N GLU A 2 9.41 -7.96 0.78
CA GLU A 2 9.90 -6.76 1.44
C GLU A 2 8.70 -5.83 1.76
N GLN A 3 8.46 -5.58 3.05
CA GLN A 3 7.36 -4.74 3.51
C GLN A 3 7.73 -3.97 4.78
N TYR A 4 7.42 -2.68 4.76
CA TYR A 4 7.66 -1.72 5.82
C TYR A 4 6.32 -1.30 6.41
N TRP A 5 6.10 -1.66 7.67
CA TRP A 5 4.81 -1.45 8.32
C TRP A 5 4.71 -0.02 8.84
N MET A 6 3.52 0.56 8.70
CA MET A 6 3.22 1.88 9.23
C MET A 6 2.27 1.77 10.41
N SER A 7 2.32 2.76 11.29
CA SER A 7 1.38 2.81 12.41
C SER A 7 0.01 3.28 11.92
N LYS A 8 -1.03 2.51 12.29
CA LYS A 8 -2.45 2.80 12.00
C LYS A 8 -2.85 4.25 12.30
N LYS A 9 -2.24 4.84 13.33
CA LYS A 9 -2.49 6.22 13.77
C LYS A 9 -2.23 7.26 12.67
N PHE A 10 -1.34 6.96 11.72
CA PHE A 10 -0.88 7.90 10.69
C PHE A 10 -1.28 7.49 9.28
N ASP A 11 -2.19 6.52 9.13
CA ASP A 11 -2.52 5.93 7.83
C ASP A 11 -2.94 6.96 6.77
N PHE A 12 -3.89 7.82 7.11
CA PHE A 12 -4.37 8.83 6.16
C PHE A 12 -3.37 9.97 5.94
N VAL A 13 -2.46 10.20 6.89
CA VAL A 13 -1.33 11.12 6.70
C VAL A 13 -0.33 10.52 5.73
N ASN A 14 0.01 9.24 5.88
CA ASN A 14 0.89 8.53 4.96
C ASN A 14 0.28 8.42 3.56
N LEU A 15 -1.01 8.11 3.45
CA LEU A 15 -1.71 8.09 2.17
C LEU A 15 -1.68 9.46 1.50
N ARG A 16 -1.94 10.55 2.25
CA ARG A 16 -1.84 11.91 1.71
C ARG A 16 -0.43 12.24 1.24
N ASN A 17 0.57 11.97 2.07
CA ASN A 17 1.97 12.21 1.73
C ASN A 17 2.40 11.43 0.47
N CYS A 18 1.92 10.20 0.30
CA CYS A 18 2.16 9.44 -0.93
C CYS A 18 1.61 10.16 -2.15
N LEU A 19 0.33 10.56 -2.12
CA LEU A 19 -0.33 11.18 -3.28
C LEU A 19 0.15 12.61 -3.56
N ASP A 20 0.59 13.34 -2.53
CA ASP A 20 1.07 14.72 -2.69
C ASP A 20 2.52 14.79 -3.20
N TRP A 21 3.35 13.77 -2.91
CA TRP A 21 4.81 13.83 -3.16
C TRP A 21 5.31 12.83 -4.20
N TYR A 22 4.49 11.84 -4.57
CA TYR A 22 4.88 10.77 -5.47
C TYR A 22 3.79 10.51 -6.52
N ASP A 23 4.22 10.22 -7.75
CA ASP A 23 3.31 9.96 -8.85
C ASP A 23 2.78 8.52 -8.79
N ALA A 24 1.49 8.38 -8.50
CA ALA A 24 0.82 7.09 -8.52
C ALA A 24 0.64 6.60 -9.96
N SER A 25 1.05 5.37 -10.26
CA SER A 25 0.96 4.77 -11.59
C SER A 25 -0.33 3.95 -11.78
N SER A 26 -0.82 3.30 -10.72
CA SER A 26 -2.06 2.53 -10.79
C SER A 26 -2.69 2.33 -9.42
N ILE A 27 -3.98 2.00 -9.43
CA ILE A 27 -4.71 1.54 -8.25
C ILE A 27 -5.42 0.22 -8.52
N TYR A 28 -5.30 -0.70 -7.56
CA TYR A 28 -5.95 -1.98 -7.60
C TYR A 28 -6.66 -2.26 -6.27
N ILE A 29 -7.97 -2.53 -6.36
CA ILE A 29 -8.80 -2.90 -5.22
C ILE A 29 -9.49 -4.23 -5.54
N ARG A 30 -9.41 -5.18 -4.62
CA ARG A 30 -10.10 -6.47 -4.71
C ARG A 30 -10.55 -6.96 -3.34
N ASP A 31 -11.52 -7.85 -3.29
CA ASP A 31 -11.78 -8.59 -2.06
C ASP A 31 -10.58 -9.51 -1.69
N CYS A 32 -10.49 -9.91 -0.41
CA CYS A 32 -9.39 -10.75 0.09
C CYS A 32 -9.54 -12.24 -0.27
N GLY A 33 -10.52 -12.63 -1.09
CA GLY A 33 -10.88 -14.04 -1.25
C GLY A 33 -11.79 -14.52 -0.12
N GLY A 34 -12.16 -15.80 -0.16
CA GLY A 34 -13.06 -16.42 0.82
C GLY A 34 -14.03 -17.40 0.19
N ILE A 35 -15.02 -17.83 0.98
CA ILE A 35 -16.12 -18.66 0.51
C ILE A 35 -17.02 -17.83 -0.39
N ARG A 36 -17.29 -18.35 -1.59
CA ARG A 36 -18.14 -17.73 -2.62
C ARG A 36 -19.59 -18.18 -2.47
N GLU A 37 -20.47 -17.57 -3.25
CA GLU A 37 -21.91 -17.89 -3.26
C GLU A 37 -22.20 -19.36 -3.62
N ASP A 38 -21.32 -19.99 -4.39
CA ASP A 38 -21.37 -21.42 -4.72
C ASP A 38 -20.85 -22.34 -3.59
N GLY A 39 -20.52 -21.77 -2.42
CA GLY A 39 -19.98 -22.48 -1.26
C GLY A 39 -18.50 -22.86 -1.40
N LYS A 40 -17.84 -22.58 -2.52
CA LYS A 40 -16.42 -22.92 -2.71
C LYS A 40 -15.52 -21.82 -2.19
N TYR A 41 -14.43 -22.24 -1.57
CA TYR A 41 -13.38 -21.33 -1.14
C TYR A 41 -12.49 -20.93 -2.32
N SER A 42 -12.27 -19.62 -2.49
CA SER A 42 -11.33 -19.07 -3.47
C SER A 42 -10.25 -18.25 -2.78
N ASN A 43 -8.99 -18.57 -3.08
CA ASN A 43 -7.84 -17.74 -2.73
C ASN A 43 -7.70 -16.50 -3.62
N TYR A 44 -8.40 -16.48 -4.76
CA TYR A 44 -8.38 -15.34 -5.69
C TYR A 44 -9.48 -14.37 -5.31
N GLY A 45 -9.08 -13.13 -5.07
CA GLY A 45 -10.00 -12.04 -4.78
C GLY A 45 -10.70 -11.52 -6.04
N LEU A 46 -11.97 -11.13 -5.94
CA LEU A 46 -12.67 -10.47 -7.06
C LEU A 46 -12.27 -9.01 -7.14
N THR A 47 -11.83 -8.58 -8.33
CA THR A 47 -11.50 -7.19 -8.62
C THR A 47 -12.71 -6.29 -8.45
N LYS A 48 -12.50 -5.15 -7.80
CA LYS A 48 -13.49 -4.08 -7.62
C LYS A 48 -13.09 -2.81 -8.35
N VAL A 49 -11.79 -2.47 -8.31
CA VAL A 49 -11.18 -1.37 -9.06
C VAL A 49 -9.87 -1.87 -9.65
N LYS A 50 -9.61 -1.51 -10.90
CA LYS A 50 -8.32 -1.75 -11.57
C LYS A 50 -8.15 -0.67 -12.62
N ASP A 51 -7.42 0.38 -12.25
CA ASP A 51 -7.24 1.56 -13.08
C ASP A 51 -5.76 1.88 -13.27
N ASP A 52 -5.43 2.16 -14.53
CA ASP A 52 -4.22 2.88 -14.91
C ASP A 52 -4.45 4.38 -14.68
N LEU A 53 -3.48 5.03 -14.04
CA LEU A 53 -3.53 6.43 -13.65
C LEU A 53 -2.72 7.33 -14.58
N GLU A 54 -2.24 6.83 -15.73
CA GLU A 54 -1.61 7.68 -16.75
C GLU A 54 -2.56 8.84 -17.15
N GLY A 55 -2.14 10.07 -16.86
CA GLY A 55 -2.91 11.28 -17.14
C GLY A 55 -4.11 11.51 -16.22
N LYS A 56 -4.28 10.73 -15.14
CA LYS A 56 -5.37 10.84 -14.17
C LYS A 56 -4.87 11.25 -12.79
N THR A 57 -5.73 11.88 -12.01
CA THR A 57 -5.45 12.19 -10.60
C THR A 57 -6.14 11.20 -9.68
N LEU A 58 -5.37 10.52 -8.84
CA LEU A 58 -5.90 9.74 -7.71
C LEU A 58 -5.97 10.61 -6.45
N ASP A 59 -7.12 10.62 -5.80
CA ASP A 59 -7.34 11.30 -4.54
C ASP A 59 -8.19 10.45 -3.58
N PHE A 60 -8.35 10.91 -2.34
CA PHE A 60 -9.26 10.30 -1.37
C PHE A 60 -9.95 11.35 -0.50
N GLN A 61 -11.16 11.02 -0.09
CA GLN A 61 -11.91 11.77 0.91
C GLN A 61 -12.25 10.85 2.09
N LYS A 62 -11.93 11.28 3.30
CA LYS A 62 -12.37 10.60 4.52
C LYS A 62 -13.45 11.41 5.22
N ASP A 63 -14.56 10.75 5.55
CA ASP A 63 -15.66 11.30 6.34
C ASP A 63 -16.18 10.26 7.35
N ASP A 64 -17.34 10.53 7.96
CA ASP A 64 -17.99 9.65 8.94
C ASP A 64 -18.53 8.35 8.31
N SER A 65 -18.77 8.33 7.00
CA SER A 65 -19.21 7.14 6.28
C SER A 65 -18.05 6.19 5.95
N GLY A 66 -16.81 6.69 5.91
CA GLY A 66 -15.64 5.88 5.61
C GLY A 66 -14.55 6.60 4.80
N LEU A 67 -13.92 5.86 3.89
CA LEU A 67 -12.91 6.35 2.96
C LEU A 67 -13.43 6.20 1.52
N HIS A 68 -13.58 7.32 0.82
CA HIS A 68 -13.88 7.36 -0.60
C HIS A 68 -12.57 7.47 -1.38
N ILE A 69 -12.44 6.64 -2.41
CA ILE A 69 -11.38 6.71 -3.41
C ILE A 69 -11.92 7.45 -4.62
N ILE A 70 -11.15 8.42 -5.12
CA ILE A 70 -11.57 9.37 -6.14
C ILE A 70 -10.56 9.34 -7.29
N ILE A 71 -11.04 9.21 -8.53
CA ILE A 71 -10.21 9.36 -9.74
C ILE A 71 -10.85 10.45 -10.60
N ASP A 72 -10.10 11.50 -10.94
CA ASP A 72 -10.58 12.63 -11.77
C ASP A 72 -11.91 13.26 -11.30
N SER A 73 -12.15 13.26 -9.99
CA SER A 73 -13.39 13.70 -9.29
C SER A 73 -14.50 12.65 -9.15
N ASP A 74 -14.40 11.49 -9.81
CA ASP A 74 -15.37 10.41 -9.68
C ASP A 74 -15.06 9.53 -8.47
N LYS A 75 -16.07 9.31 -7.62
CA LYS A 75 -15.98 8.35 -6.50
C LYS A 75 -16.05 6.93 -7.05
N VAL A 76 -14.91 6.26 -7.14
CA VAL A 76 -14.80 4.92 -7.74
C VAL A 76 -14.97 3.78 -6.73
N PHE A 77 -14.67 4.02 -5.46
CA PHE A 77 -14.82 3.01 -4.41
C PHE A 77 -15.02 3.64 -3.03
N HIS A 78 -15.74 2.93 -2.15
CA HIS A 78 -15.98 3.34 -0.77
C HIS A 78 -15.65 2.19 0.19
N PHE A 79 -14.76 2.47 1.15
CA PHE A 79 -14.50 1.59 2.29
C PHE A 79 -15.24 2.12 3.53
N PRO A 80 -16.20 1.38 4.10
CA PRO A 80 -16.88 1.79 5.33
C PRO A 80 -15.98 1.94 6.57
N LEU A 81 -14.79 1.34 6.56
CA LEU A 81 -13.83 1.26 7.66
C LEU A 81 -14.38 0.60 8.94
N LYS A 82 -15.26 -0.39 8.80
CA LYS A 82 -15.83 -1.18 9.91
C LYS A 82 -14.86 -2.24 10.42
N ASN A 83 -14.07 -2.84 9.54
CA ASN A 83 -13.04 -3.82 9.86
C ASN A 83 -11.68 -3.35 9.36
N TYR A 84 -10.89 -2.79 10.27
CA TYR A 84 -9.61 -2.15 9.94
C TYR A 84 -8.65 -2.32 11.13
N ASN A 85 -7.86 -3.40 11.10
CA ASN A 85 -7.04 -3.80 12.26
C ASN A 85 -5.53 -3.54 12.08
N LYS A 86 -5.07 -3.43 10.84
CA LYS A 86 -3.66 -3.19 10.50
C LYS A 86 -3.55 -1.88 9.73
N GLY A 87 -2.51 -1.11 10.01
CA GLY A 87 -2.20 0.09 9.23
C GLY A 87 -1.66 -0.25 7.83
N PHE A 88 -1.39 0.79 7.05
CA PHE A 88 -0.71 0.66 5.77
C PHE A 88 0.66 -0.01 5.91
N SER A 89 1.10 -0.62 4.81
CA SER A 89 2.48 -1.04 4.60
C SER A 89 2.96 -0.54 3.25
N LEU A 90 4.24 -0.19 3.16
CA LEU A 90 4.90 0.05 1.89
C LEU A 90 5.72 -1.18 1.51
N ALA A 91 5.54 -1.68 0.31
CA ALA A 91 6.38 -2.72 -0.27
C ALA A 91 7.25 -2.12 -1.38
N TYR A 92 8.44 -2.65 -1.56
CA TYR A 92 9.27 -2.35 -2.72
C TYR A 92 9.38 -3.56 -3.63
N ASP A 93 9.33 -3.32 -4.93
CA ASP A 93 9.79 -4.26 -5.94
C ASP A 93 11.26 -3.99 -6.25
N ARG A 94 12.13 -4.86 -5.75
CA ARG A 94 13.57 -4.83 -6.03
C ARG A 94 13.95 -6.04 -6.86
N ILE A 95 14.71 -5.79 -7.91
CA ILE A 95 15.19 -6.81 -8.82
C ILE A 95 16.73 -6.77 -8.80
N GLU A 96 17.36 -7.91 -8.55
CA GLU A 96 18.80 -8.07 -8.69
C GLU A 96 19.22 -7.83 -10.15
N LYS A 97 20.52 -7.56 -10.38
CA LYS A 97 21.07 -7.49 -11.75
C LYS A 97 20.80 -8.75 -12.59
N THR A 98 20.57 -9.88 -11.93
CA THR A 98 20.27 -11.17 -12.57
C THR A 98 18.79 -11.33 -12.97
N GLY A 99 17.93 -10.36 -12.64
CA GLY A 99 16.48 -10.41 -12.89
C GLY A 99 15.67 -11.08 -11.78
N LYS A 100 16.31 -11.52 -10.69
CA LYS A 100 15.61 -12.15 -9.56
C LYS A 100 15.03 -11.12 -8.60
N MET A 101 13.78 -11.33 -8.19
CA MET A 101 13.13 -10.51 -7.16
C MET A 101 13.79 -10.75 -5.80
N ILE A 102 14.08 -9.67 -5.08
CA ILE A 102 14.63 -9.73 -3.73
C ILE A 102 13.50 -9.94 -2.73
N ILE A 103 13.69 -10.91 -1.83
CA ILE A 103 12.76 -11.20 -0.74
C ILE A 103 13.49 -10.93 0.57
N LEU A 104 13.21 -9.78 1.17
CA LEU A 104 13.78 -9.39 2.46
C LEU A 104 12.91 -9.87 3.63
N SER A 105 13.59 -10.15 4.74
CA SER A 105 12.99 -10.36 6.06
C SER A 105 12.56 -9.02 6.66
N HIS A 106 11.74 -9.06 7.72
CA HIS A 106 11.35 -7.86 8.44
C HIS A 106 12.55 -7.16 9.11
N GLY A 107 12.51 -5.83 9.17
CA GLY A 107 13.47 -5.03 9.94
C GLY A 107 14.73 -4.61 9.19
N VAL A 108 14.90 -5.04 7.93
CA VAL A 108 15.99 -4.57 7.05
C VAL A 108 15.90 -3.07 6.84
N ASP A 109 17.06 -2.40 6.76
CA ASP A 109 17.10 -0.98 6.43
C ASP A 109 16.72 -0.78 4.96
N PRO A 110 15.66 0.00 4.64
CA PRO A 110 15.32 0.30 3.25
C PRO A 110 16.45 0.99 2.47
N TYR A 111 17.43 1.59 3.15
CA TYR A 111 18.55 2.33 2.55
C TYR A 111 19.89 1.59 2.63
N ASP A 112 19.89 0.29 2.90
CA ASP A 112 21.11 -0.52 2.81
C ASP A 112 21.71 -0.39 1.39
N GLU A 113 22.95 0.11 1.31
CA GLU A 113 23.66 0.38 0.05
C GLU A 113 23.91 -0.90 -0.78
N ASN A 114 23.78 -2.08 -0.17
CA ASN A 114 23.91 -3.36 -0.85
C ASN A 114 22.63 -3.78 -1.58
N LEU A 115 21.51 -3.09 -1.34
CA LEU A 115 20.25 -3.37 -2.01
C LEU A 115 20.15 -2.55 -3.31
N PRO A 116 19.70 -3.16 -4.43
CA PRO A 116 19.42 -2.41 -5.65
C PRO A 116 18.24 -1.46 -5.41
N GLU A 117 18.21 -0.35 -6.14
CA GLU A 117 17.11 0.61 -6.05
C GLU A 117 15.75 -0.05 -6.39
N PRO A 118 14.66 0.33 -5.68
CA PRO A 118 13.32 -0.11 -6.02
C PRO A 118 12.94 0.35 -7.42
N ARG A 119 12.40 -0.56 -8.22
CA ARG A 119 11.78 -0.22 -9.50
C ARG A 119 10.38 0.35 -9.31
N GLU A 120 9.66 -0.18 -8.32
CA GLU A 120 8.28 0.18 -8.02
C GLU A 120 8.06 0.12 -6.51
N SER A 121 7.14 0.95 -6.02
CA SER A 121 6.68 0.95 -4.64
C SER A 121 5.17 0.70 -4.60
N PHE A 122 4.71 -0.05 -3.60
CA PHE A 122 3.29 -0.32 -3.40
C PHE A 122 2.86 0.09 -2.01
N LEU A 123 1.94 1.06 -1.93
CA LEU A 123 1.24 1.37 -0.70
C LEU A 123 0.03 0.43 -0.57
N ARG A 124 -0.01 -0.35 0.51
CA ARG A 124 -0.96 -1.48 0.66
C ARG A 124 -1.66 -1.45 1.99
N THR A 125 -2.92 -1.83 1.99
CA THR A 125 -3.69 -2.06 3.22
C THR A 125 -4.88 -2.98 2.98
N VAL A 126 -5.44 -3.50 4.06
CA VAL A 126 -6.70 -4.25 4.02
C VAL A 126 -7.74 -3.53 4.87
N PHE A 127 -8.80 -3.05 4.22
CA PHE A 127 -9.97 -2.44 4.85
C PHE A 127 -11.21 -3.25 4.48
N ASP A 128 -12.03 -3.61 5.47
CA ASP A 128 -13.33 -4.28 5.24
C ASP A 128 -13.23 -5.52 4.35
N ASN A 129 -12.19 -6.33 4.54
CA ASN A 129 -11.87 -7.51 3.72
C ASN A 129 -11.59 -7.20 2.24
N HIS A 130 -11.19 -5.97 1.93
CA HIS A 130 -10.72 -5.56 0.63
C HIS A 130 -9.26 -5.14 0.73
N LEU A 131 -8.43 -5.73 -0.14
CA LEU A 131 -7.06 -5.29 -0.35
C LEU A 131 -7.09 -4.07 -1.26
N MET A 132 -6.47 -2.98 -0.81
CA MET A 132 -6.12 -1.83 -1.63
C MET A 132 -4.61 -1.80 -1.85
N GLU A 133 -4.21 -1.57 -3.09
CA GLU A 133 -2.83 -1.44 -3.52
C GLU A 133 -2.73 -0.26 -4.48
N ILE A 134 -1.86 0.70 -4.17
CA ILE A 134 -1.53 1.83 -5.03
C ILE A 134 -0.07 1.68 -5.41
N SER A 135 0.21 1.66 -6.70
CA SER A 135 1.55 1.54 -7.24
C SER A 135 2.14 2.91 -7.55
N PHE A 136 3.46 3.03 -7.39
CA PHE A 136 4.24 4.24 -7.66
C PHE A 136 5.53 3.84 -8.37
N SER A 137 5.97 4.66 -9.32
CA SER A 137 7.25 4.45 -9.99
C SER A 137 8.41 4.72 -9.03
N GLY A 138 9.39 3.81 -9.01
CA GLY A 138 10.60 3.95 -8.20
C GLY A 138 10.35 3.81 -6.69
N ARG A 139 11.20 4.48 -5.90
CA ARG A 139 11.19 4.46 -4.44
C ARG A 139 10.30 5.58 -3.88
N ILE A 140 9.42 5.22 -2.96
CA ILE A 140 8.86 6.17 -1.99
C ILE A 140 9.78 6.23 -0.78
N ASN A 141 10.20 7.42 -0.33
CA ASN A 141 11.09 7.51 0.82
C ASN A 141 10.36 7.20 2.13
N LEU A 142 11.08 6.52 3.04
CA LEU A 142 10.63 6.18 4.38
C LEU A 142 11.52 6.82 5.44
N LYS A 143 10.94 7.22 6.55
CA LYS A 143 11.68 7.55 7.78
C LYS A 143 11.25 6.67 8.93
N PHE A 144 12.20 6.37 9.81
CA PHE A 144 11.90 5.68 11.06
C PHE A 144 10.96 6.54 11.91
N HIS A 145 9.88 5.95 12.40
CA HIS A 145 8.94 6.61 13.30
C HIS A 145 9.07 6.08 14.73
N SER A 146 8.83 4.78 14.92
CA SER A 146 8.83 4.19 16.26
C SER A 146 9.07 2.69 16.21
N TRP A 147 9.29 2.08 17.36
CA TRP A 147 9.34 0.62 17.49
C TRP A 147 7.94 0.06 17.72
N TRP A 148 7.58 -0.99 16.99
CA TRP A 148 6.44 -1.84 17.34
C TRP A 148 6.86 -2.86 18.40
N HIS A 149 7.97 -3.55 18.17
CA HIS A 149 8.61 -4.45 19.14
C HIS A 149 10.12 -4.40 18.97
N LYS A 150 10.82 -3.90 20.00
CA LYS A 150 12.29 -3.76 19.96
C LYS A 150 12.96 -5.14 20.01
N PRO A 151 14.07 -5.35 19.30
CA PRO A 151 14.70 -4.47 18.30
C PRO A 151 14.32 -4.81 16.85
N HIS A 152 13.30 -5.64 16.63
CA HIS A 152 13.09 -6.29 15.33
C HIS A 152 12.02 -5.63 14.47
N PHE A 153 11.03 -4.98 15.09
CA PHE A 153 9.88 -4.46 14.35
C PHE A 153 9.76 -2.95 14.51
N LYS A 154 9.94 -2.27 13.38
CA LYS A 154 9.87 -0.81 13.25
C LYS A 154 8.57 -0.42 12.56
N TYR A 155 8.00 0.69 13.02
CA TYR A 155 7.05 1.46 12.25
C TYR A 155 7.79 2.56 11.48
N TRP A 156 7.38 2.71 10.23
CA TRP A 156 7.88 3.71 9.30
C TRP A 156 6.79 4.73 8.98
N MET A 157 7.20 5.86 8.41
CA MET A 157 6.31 6.86 7.82
C MET A 157 6.86 7.29 6.47
N ILE A 158 5.97 7.80 5.62
CA ILE A 158 6.35 8.42 4.35
C ILE A 158 7.17 9.68 4.64
N ASP A 159 8.28 9.82 3.93
CA ASP A 159 9.11 11.00 3.94
C ASP A 159 9.07 11.71 2.60
N LYS A 160 9.56 12.96 2.56
CA LYS A 160 9.63 13.71 1.31
C LYS A 160 10.72 13.13 0.39
N PRO A 161 10.62 13.36 -0.94
CA PRO A 161 11.69 13.07 -1.90
C PRO A 161 13.02 13.69 -1.51
#